data_AF-A0A914ITV3-F1
#
_entry.id   AF-A0A914ITV3-F1
#
_cell.length_a   1.000
_cell.length_b   1.000
_cell.length_c   1.000
_cell.angle_alpha   90.00
_cell.angle_beta   90.00
_cell.angle_gamma   90.00
#
_symmetry.space_group_name_H-M   'P 1'
#
loop_
_entity.id
_entity.type
_entity.pdbx_description
1 polymer ?
#
loop_
_entity_poly.entity_id
_entity_poly.type
_entity_poly.pdbx_seq_one_letter_code
_entity_poly.pdbx_strand_id
1 'polypeptide(L)' 'MSGGSAFTTFNLSPDDVCLNGVACPLKAGQTYEYVQSVEIADTYPVVDDVQVNWALTDADESTKEVCIVFLAKVIE' A
#
# COMPACT_ATOMS: atom_id res chain seq x y z
N MET A 1 26.82 8.27 11.83
CA MET A 1 26.34 8.98 10.62
C MET A 1 24.83 8.81 10.58
N SER A 2 24.09 9.92 10.57
CA SER A 2 22.63 9.97 10.65
C SER A 2 22.01 9.47 9.35
N GLY A 3 21.68 8.17 9.26
CA GLY A 3 20.92 7.63 8.15
C GLY A 3 19.46 8.04 8.30
N GLY A 4 19.08 9.18 7.74
CA GLY A 4 17.68 9.60 7.74
C GLY A 4 16.89 8.73 6.78
N SER A 5 15.99 7.90 7.30
CA SER A 5 14.99 7.23 6.46
C SER A 5 14.10 8.30 5.83
N ALA A 6 14.16 8.43 4.52
CA ALA A 6 13.22 9.25 3.77
C ALA A 6 11.95 8.42 3.53
N PHE A 7 10.81 8.88 4.04
CA PHE A 7 9.52 8.26 3.74
C PHE A 7 8.87 9.05 2.60
N THR A 8 8.46 8.34 1.54
CA THR A 8 7.60 8.89 0.49
C THR A 8 6.20 8.31 0.64
N THR A 9 5.18 9.15 0.58
CA THR A 9 3.80 8.68 0.51
C THR A 9 3.47 8.35 -0.94
N PHE A 10 2.99 7.12 -1.18
CA PHE A 10 2.37 6.76 -2.45
C PHE A 10 0.90 7.15 -2.43
N ASN A 11 0.50 8.06 -3.32
CA ASN A 11 -0.90 8.37 -3.50
C ASN A 11 -1.51 7.31 -4.42
N LEU A 12 -2.33 6.43 -3.85
CA LEU A 12 -3.10 5.45 -4.60
C LEU A 12 -4.37 6.12 -5.13
N SER A 13 -4.79 5.80 -6.36
CA SER A 13 -6.06 6.27 -6.91
C SER A 13 -6.74 5.16 -7.72
N PRO A 14 -7.96 4.73 -7.34
CA PRO A 14 -8.66 5.06 -6.10
C PRO A 14 -7.93 4.47 -4.88
N ASP A 15 -7.98 5.16 -3.74
CA ASP A 15 -7.49 4.67 -2.44
C ASP A 15 -8.56 3.88 -1.66
N ASP A 16 -9.82 3.95 -2.09
CA ASP A 16 -10.91 3.14 -1.57
C ASP A 16 -10.90 1.71 -2.16
N VAL A 17 -10.75 0.72 -1.27
CA VAL A 17 -10.79 -0.71 -1.58
C VAL A 17 -12.13 -1.13 -2.19
N CYS A 18 -13.23 -0.51 -1.76
CA CYS A 18 -14.58 -0.80 -2.24
C CYS A 18 -14.78 -0.38 -3.72
N LEU A 19 -13.91 0.48 -4.24
CA LEU A 19 -13.90 0.90 -5.64
C LEU A 19 -12.94 0.06 -6.49
N ASN A 20 -12.12 -0.81 -5.88
CA ASN A 20 -11.06 -1.59 -6.52
C ASN A 20 -11.26 -3.11 -6.32
N GLY A 21 -12.37 -3.64 -6.85
CA GLY A 21 -12.59 -5.09 -6.95
C GLY A 21 -13.17 -5.76 -5.70
N VAL A 22 -13.27 -5.07 -4.57
CA VAL A 22 -13.88 -5.60 -3.34
C VAL A 22 -15.31 -5.09 -3.20
N ALA A 23 -16.29 -5.98 -3.12
CA ALA A 23 -17.69 -5.60 -2.92
C ALA A 23 -17.98 -5.31 -1.44
N CYS A 24 -18.35 -4.06 -1.14
CA CYS A 24 -18.72 -3.62 0.20
C CYS A 24 -20.26 -3.60 0.42
N PRO A 25 -20.75 -3.73 1.67
CA PRO A 25 -19.99 -3.91 2.90
C PRO A 25 -19.37 -5.31 3.03
N LEU A 26 -18.21 -5.40 3.66
CA LEU A 26 -17.55 -6.67 3.95
C LEU A 26 -18.37 -7.47 4.98
N LYS A 27 -18.31 -8.79 4.86
CA LYS A 27 -19.00 -9.74 5.73
C LYS A 27 -17.98 -10.60 6.47
N ALA A 28 -18.13 -10.68 7.79
CA ALA A 28 -17.26 -11.49 8.63
C ALA A 28 -17.22 -12.96 8.15
N GLY A 29 -16.02 -13.54 8.11
CA GLY A 29 -15.80 -14.92 7.67
C GLY A 29 -15.75 -15.12 6.16
N GLN A 30 -15.86 -14.07 5.34
CA GLN A 30 -15.65 -14.15 3.90
C GLN A 30 -14.20 -13.79 3.52
N THR A 31 -13.73 -14.36 2.42
CA THR A 31 -12.45 -14.02 1.80
C THR A 31 -12.71 -13.15 0.58
N TYR A 32 -11.92 -12.08 0.44
CA TYR A 32 -12.01 -11.12 -0.64
C TYR A 32 -10.68 -11.04 -1.39
N GLU A 33 -10.74 -10.73 -2.68
CA GLU A 33 -9.58 -10.45 -3.50
C GLU A 33 -9.50 -8.95 -3.77
N TYR A 34 -8.38 -8.34 -3.39
CA TYR A 34 -8.09 -6.94 -3.63
C TYR A 34 -6.92 -6.84 -4.61
N VAL A 35 -7.11 -6.08 -5.68
CA VAL A 35 -6.09 -5.86 -6.70
C VAL A 35 -5.89 -4.35 -6.85
N GLN A 36 -4.64 -3.92 -6.70
CA GLN A 36 -4.26 -2.54 -6.91
C GLN A 36 -2.93 -2.46 -7.64
N SER A 37 -2.86 -1.51 -8.59
CA SER A 37 -1.64 -1.18 -9.29
C SER A 37 -0.99 0.04 -8.65
N VAL A 38 0.34 0.10 -8.69
CA VAL A 38 1.12 1.22 -8.17
C VAL A 38 2.00 1.72 -9.31
N GLU A 39 1.93 3.00 -9.61
CA GLU A 39 2.81 3.63 -10.58
C GLU A 39 4.11 4.06 -9.90
N ILE A 40 5.24 3.51 -10.33
CA ILE A 40 6.56 3.94 -9.88
C ILE A 40 6.95 5.19 -10.68
N ALA A 41 6.97 6.35 -10.04
CA ALA A 41 7.28 7.61 -10.72
C ALA A 41 8.79 7.72 -11.03
N ASP A 42 9.13 8.33 -12.16
CA ASP A 42 10.52 8.56 -12.60
C ASP A 42 11.38 9.36 -11.59
N THR A 43 10.75 10.09 -10.69
CA THR A 43 11.43 10.84 -9.62
C THR A 43 11.91 9.95 -8.48
N TYR A 44 11.52 8.67 -8.46
CA TYR A 44 11.85 7.75 -7.39
C TYR A 44 13.28 7.24 -7.60
N PRO A 45 14.13 7.27 -6.56
CA PRO A 45 15.52 6.88 -6.73
C PRO A 45 15.63 5.37 -6.97
N VAL A 46 16.49 5.00 -7.92
CA VAL A 46 16.92 3.61 -8.13
C VAL A 46 17.75 3.17 -6.92
N VAL A 47 17.18 2.30 -6.09
CA VAL A 47 17.80 1.81 -4.85
C VAL A 47 17.48 0.33 -4.63
N ASP A 48 18.43 -0.38 -4.02
CA ASP A 48 18.33 -1.82 -3.77
C ASP A 48 17.38 -2.18 -2.63
N ASP A 49 17.18 -1.27 -1.67
CA ASP A 49 16.44 -1.51 -0.44
C ASP A 49 15.36 -0.45 -0.21
N VAL A 50 14.13 -0.76 -0.62
CA VAL A 50 12.91 -0.02 -0.23
C VAL A 50 12.05 -0.91 0.63
N GLN A 51 11.66 -0.43 1.81
CA GLN A 51 10.62 -1.08 2.60
C GLN A 51 9.25 -0.52 2.19
N VAL A 52 8.43 -1.38 1.58
CA VAL A 52 7.04 -1.07 1.27
C VAL A 52 6.18 -1.43 2.48
N ASN A 53 5.38 -0.47 2.94
CA ASN A 53 4.39 -0.66 3.99
C ASN A 53 3.01 -0.48 3.35
N TRP A 54 2.24 -1.55 3.25
CA TRP A 54 0.91 -1.56 2.65
C TRP A 54 -0.14 -1.84 3.72
N ALA A 55 -1.13 -0.97 3.86
CA ALA A 55 -2.18 -1.14 4.86
C ALA A 55 -3.57 -0.97 4.24
N LEU A 56 -4.52 -1.79 4.71
CA LEU A 56 -5.95 -1.55 4.51
C LEU A 56 -6.54 -1.26 5.88
N THR A 57 -7.29 -0.16 5.99
CA THR A 57 -7.93 0.27 7.22
C THR A 57 -9.44 0.10 7.13
N ASP A 58 -10.09 0.08 8.30
CA ASP A 58 -11.54 0.28 8.36
C ASP A 58 -11.93 1.69 7.86
N ALA A 59 -13.23 1.90 7.65
CA ALA A 59 -13.77 3.13 7.09
C ALA A 59 -13.49 4.38 7.95
N ASP A 60 -13.29 4.19 9.26
CA ASP A 60 -12.99 5.27 10.21
C ASP A 60 -11.47 5.45 10.44
N GLU A 61 -10.63 4.72 9.70
CA GLU A 61 -9.15 4.70 9.79
C GLU A 61 -8.60 4.38 11.20
N SER A 62 -9.44 3.77 12.04
CA SER A 62 -9.15 3.47 13.43
C SER A 62 -8.32 2.19 13.58
N THR A 63 -8.48 1.26 12.64
CA THR A 63 -7.91 -0.09 12.72
C THR A 63 -7.28 -0.49 11.38
N LYS A 64 -6.08 -1.06 11.44
CA LYS A 64 -5.43 -1.70 10.27
C LYS A 64 -5.87 -3.16 10.18
N GLU A 65 -6.84 -3.44 9.33
CA GLU A 65 -7.35 -4.80 9.09
C GLU A 65 -6.32 -5.67 8.36
N VAL A 66 -5.54 -5.05 7.46
CA VAL A 66 -4.41 -5.69 6.78
C VAL A 66 -3.20 -4.79 6.89
N CYS A 67 -2.05 -5.37 7.22
CA CYS A 67 -0.75 -4.69 7.23
C CYS A 67 0.32 -5.63 6.67
N ILE A 68 0.84 -5.32 5.49
CA ILE A 68 1.88 -6.08 4.82
C ILE A 68 3.12 -5.21 4.72
N VAL A 69 4.27 -5.78 5.10
CA VAL A 69 5.58 -5.14 4.99
C VAL A 69 6.49 -6.04 4.19
N PHE A 70 7.10 -5.51 3.14
CA PHE A 70 8.05 -6.26 2.31
C PHE A 70 9.16 -5.36 1.78
N LEU A 71 10.28 -5.99 1.40
CA LEU A 71 11.40 -5.31 0.76
C LEU A 71 11.27 -5.40 -0.76
N ALA A 72 11.60 -4.31 -1.43
CA ALA A 72 11.60 -4.19 -2.88
C ALA A 72 12.83 -3.41 -3.35
N LYS A 73 13.15 -3.57 -4.63
CA LYS A 73 14.18 -2.82 -5.34
C LYS A 73 13.53 -1.99 -6.44
N VAL A 74 13.88 -0.71 -6.53
CA VAL A 74 13.50 0.16 -7.66
C VAL A 74 14.58 0.03 -8.72
N ILE A 75 14.20 -0.35 -9.94
CA ILE A 75 15.09 -0.54 -11.10
C ILE A 75 14.73 0.47 -12.20
N GLU A 76 15.67 0.70 -13.11
CA GLU A 76 15.43 1.42 -14.37
C GLU A 76 14.51 0.64 -15.33
#